data_AF-A0A1H6FFP4-F1
#
_entry.id   AF-A0A1H6FFP4-F1
#
_cell.length_a   1.000
_cell.length_b   1.000
_cell.length_c   1.000
_cell.angle_alpha   90.00
_cell.angle_beta   90.00
_cell.angle_gamma   90.00
#
_symmetry.space_group_name_H-M   'P 1'
#
loop_
_entity.id
_entity.type
_entity.pdbx_description
1 polymer ?
#
loop_
_entity_poly.entity_id
_entity_poly.type
_entity_poly.pdbx_seq_one_letter_code
_entity_poly.pdbx_strand_id
1 'polypeptide(L)'
;MKKQTQNALIGAAMLVGAPAAMAKGAGTATGGKGMLGVNHLSLDEMPGANMRMCSNDETNVTGSNLVSNDLTIAIDPFASSYIELVFTVSDIPANDQDHVLFLVASNKESLSPQIPTPRSINDFKLDMSGLEILAIYDVKKQSLMHQGKTRWGQANPAPTSKVSFKVNLDTATLPTMMRNGENVVYLQAAMLRSVDYSSGSFDNMILSEMDKLTFAQNDCPGQFVAMDSSGQFTAGQDANTTKTKNTTSNSTSSSTKSGK
;
A
#
# COMPACT_ATOMS: atom_id res chain seq x y z
N MET A 1 80.35 -15.39 -15.81
CA MET A 1 80.10 -16.65 -16.55
C MET A 1 78.73 -16.55 -17.23
N LYS A 2 78.67 -16.90 -18.52
CA LYS A 2 77.44 -16.98 -19.36
C LYS A 2 76.62 -18.23 -19.04
N LYS A 3 75.27 -18.13 -19.09
CA LYS A 3 74.30 -19.02 -19.78
C LYS A 3 72.88 -18.78 -19.21
N GLN A 4 71.96 -18.23 -20.00
CA GLN A 4 71.04 -18.87 -20.98
C GLN A 4 69.65 -19.17 -20.39
N THR A 5 68.68 -18.35 -20.82
CA THR A 5 67.32 -18.67 -21.32
C THR A 5 66.55 -19.86 -20.74
N GLN A 6 65.31 -19.60 -20.33
CA GLN A 6 64.14 -20.29 -20.89
C GLN A 6 62.84 -19.49 -20.70
N ASN A 7 62.13 -19.31 -21.81
CA ASN A 7 60.72 -18.92 -21.85
C ASN A 7 59.86 -20.02 -21.23
N ALA A 8 58.86 -19.64 -20.44
CA ALA A 8 57.59 -20.36 -20.39
C ALA A 8 56.45 -19.33 -20.28
N LEU A 9 55.60 -19.38 -21.28
CA LEU A 9 54.38 -18.63 -21.47
C LEU A 9 53.24 -19.32 -20.69
N ILE A 10 52.13 -18.59 -20.50
CA ILE A 10 50.75 -19.05 -20.19
C ILE A 10 50.33 -18.97 -18.71
N GLY A 11 49.26 -18.19 -18.48
CA GLY A 11 48.36 -18.40 -17.35
C GLY A 11 47.72 -17.14 -16.79
N ALA A 12 46.72 -16.59 -17.48
CA ALA A 12 45.86 -15.54 -16.96
C ALA A 12 45.08 -16.01 -15.71
N ALA A 13 45.04 -15.19 -14.66
CA ALA A 13 43.91 -15.12 -13.76
C ALA A 13 43.89 -13.75 -13.07
N MET A 14 42.84 -12.99 -13.34
CA MET A 14 42.52 -11.74 -12.67
C MET A 14 42.27 -12.01 -11.18
N LEU A 15 42.98 -11.30 -10.30
CA LEU A 15 42.48 -10.95 -8.97
C LEU A 15 42.81 -9.48 -8.75
N VAL A 16 41.93 -8.62 -9.26
CA VAL A 16 41.84 -7.23 -8.80
C VAL A 16 41.56 -7.31 -7.31
N GLY A 17 42.50 -6.81 -6.51
CA GLY A 17 42.35 -6.69 -5.08
C GLY A 17 41.13 -5.84 -4.75
N ALA A 18 40.15 -6.44 -4.08
CA ALA A 18 39.23 -5.67 -3.26
C ALA A 18 39.95 -5.35 -1.94
N PRO A 19 40.07 -4.09 -1.52
CA PRO A 19 40.55 -3.80 -0.19
C PRO A 19 39.54 -4.35 0.83
N ALA A 20 40.03 -5.23 1.70
CA ALA A 20 39.34 -5.65 2.90
C ALA A 20 39.14 -4.44 3.82
N ALA A 21 37.99 -3.79 3.75
CA ALA A 21 37.52 -2.91 4.80
C ALA A 21 36.88 -3.76 5.90
N MET A 22 37.68 -4.12 6.90
CA MET A 22 37.18 -4.61 8.18
C MET A 22 36.40 -3.48 8.88
N ALA A 23 35.10 -3.39 8.63
CA ALA A 23 34.19 -2.66 9.50
C ALA A 23 33.73 -3.61 10.63
N LYS A 24 34.44 -3.56 11.76
CA LYS A 24 33.87 -3.92 13.06
C LYS A 24 32.84 -2.83 13.41
N GLY A 25 31.59 -3.08 13.08
CA GLY A 25 30.45 -2.25 13.45
C GLY A 25 29.20 -3.10 13.39
N ALA A 26 28.34 -2.96 14.40
CA ALA A 26 27.07 -3.66 14.49
C ALA A 26 26.35 -3.69 13.14
N GLY A 27 25.76 -4.84 12.80
CA GLY A 27 24.99 -5.01 11.58
C GLY A 27 23.72 -4.16 11.59
N THR A 28 23.86 -2.86 11.38
CA THR A 28 22.80 -2.05 10.79
C THR A 28 22.91 -2.30 9.29
N ALA A 29 22.06 -3.19 8.77
CA ALA A 29 21.79 -3.18 7.35
C ALA A 29 21.23 -1.79 7.03
N THR A 30 22.10 -0.88 6.57
CA THR A 30 21.65 0.35 5.91
C THR A 30 20.98 -0.10 4.63
N GLY A 31 19.67 -0.33 4.72
CA GLY A 31 18.90 -1.03 3.71
C GLY A 31 19.01 -0.35 2.35
N GLY A 32 19.16 -1.17 1.31
CA GLY A 32 19.08 -0.70 -0.07
C GLY A 32 17.73 -0.02 -0.33
N LYS A 33 17.67 0.88 -1.32
CA LYS A 33 16.49 1.72 -1.58
C LYS A 33 15.17 0.94 -1.65
N GLY A 34 15.17 -0.33 -2.07
CA GLY A 34 13.97 -1.18 -2.21
C GLY A 34 13.50 -1.98 -0.98
N MET A 35 14.00 -1.72 0.23
CA MET A 35 13.62 -2.53 1.40
C MET A 35 12.29 -2.09 2.02
N LEU A 36 11.31 -3.00 2.03
CA LEU A 36 10.04 -2.86 2.73
C LEU A 36 10.28 -2.51 4.21
N GLY A 37 9.48 -1.59 4.72
CA GLY A 37 9.58 -1.02 6.06
C GLY A 37 10.74 -0.06 6.29
N VAL A 38 11.84 -0.19 5.56
CA VAL A 38 13.00 0.69 5.74
C VAL A 38 12.86 1.96 4.90
N ASN A 39 12.39 1.84 3.65
CA ASN A 39 12.26 2.95 2.71
C ASN A 39 10.85 3.02 2.07
N HIS A 40 9.95 2.12 2.45
CA HIS A 40 8.60 2.01 1.89
C HIS A 40 7.64 1.44 2.93
N LEU A 41 6.45 2.01 3.00
CA LEU A 41 5.30 1.46 3.72
C LEU A 41 4.31 0.96 2.67
N SER A 42 3.47 -0.01 3.00
CA SER A 42 2.32 -0.35 2.17
C SER A 42 1.04 0.17 2.82
N LEU A 43 0.14 0.70 2.00
CA LEU A 43 -1.18 1.20 2.39
C LEU A 43 -2.24 0.34 1.70
N ASP A 44 -3.09 -0.29 2.49
CA ASP A 44 -4.20 -1.08 1.99
C ASP A 44 -5.53 -0.45 2.43
N GLU A 45 -6.46 -0.21 1.51
CA GLU A 45 -7.83 0.19 1.85
C GLU A 45 -8.80 -0.98 1.83
N MET A 46 -9.77 -0.92 2.73
CA MET A 46 -10.84 -1.90 2.82
C MET A 46 -12.16 -1.18 3.08
N PRO A 47 -13.28 -1.68 2.50
CA PRO A 47 -14.58 -1.13 2.83
C PRO A 47 -14.88 -1.44 4.30
N GLY A 48 -15.35 -0.44 5.05
CA GLY A 48 -15.93 -0.62 6.37
C GLY A 48 -17.44 -0.61 6.28
N ALA A 49 -18.09 0.12 7.18
CA ALA A 49 -19.55 0.19 7.27
C ALA A 49 -20.20 1.15 6.25
N ASN A 50 -21.43 0.81 5.85
CA ASN A 50 -22.35 1.64 5.08
C ASN A 50 -21.86 2.10 3.70
N MET A 51 -20.97 1.34 3.07
CA MET A 51 -20.43 1.69 1.75
C MET A 51 -20.32 0.51 0.80
N ARG A 52 -20.28 0.84 -0.50
CA ARG A 52 -20.01 -0.12 -1.58
C ARG A 52 -18.72 0.28 -2.28
N MET A 53 -17.73 -0.60 -2.29
CA MET A 53 -16.51 -0.42 -3.07
C MET A 53 -16.74 -1.03 -4.45
N CYS A 54 -16.57 -0.25 -5.50
CA CYS A 54 -16.80 -0.70 -6.87
C CYS A 54 -15.59 -1.48 -7.36
N SER A 55 -15.84 -2.68 -7.90
CA SER A 55 -14.83 -3.50 -8.55
C SER A 55 -15.01 -3.42 -10.06
N ASN A 56 -13.92 -3.11 -10.77
CA ASN A 56 -13.91 -3.10 -12.23
C ASN A 56 -13.65 -4.50 -12.83
N ASP A 57 -13.28 -5.49 -12.01
CA ASP A 57 -12.89 -6.84 -12.47
C ASP A 57 -13.67 -7.96 -11.77
N GLU A 58 -14.09 -8.95 -12.57
CA GLU A 58 -14.72 -10.21 -12.10
C GLU A 58 -13.76 -11.08 -11.25
N THR A 59 -12.45 -10.79 -11.28
CA THR A 59 -11.39 -11.54 -10.58
C THR A 59 -11.08 -11.04 -9.17
N ASN A 60 -11.53 -9.84 -8.79
CA ASN A 60 -11.31 -9.29 -7.44
C ASN A 60 -12.29 -9.84 -6.40
N VAL A 61 -13.24 -10.67 -6.81
CA VAL A 61 -14.17 -11.37 -5.90
C VAL A 61 -13.56 -12.66 -5.34
N THR A 62 -12.43 -13.14 -5.90
CA THR A 62 -11.77 -14.38 -5.46
C THR A 62 -10.52 -14.11 -4.63
N GLY A 63 -10.71 -13.74 -3.35
CA GLY A 63 -9.77 -14.02 -2.25
C GLY A 63 -8.36 -13.43 -2.30
N SER A 64 -8.02 -12.62 -3.30
CA SER A 64 -6.78 -11.85 -3.38
C SER A 64 -7.02 -10.51 -2.68
N ASN A 65 -6.57 -10.39 -1.44
CA ASN A 65 -6.73 -9.20 -0.57
C ASN A 65 -5.95 -7.95 -1.05
N LEU A 66 -5.63 -7.83 -2.34
CA LEU A 66 -4.94 -6.67 -2.90
C LEU A 66 -6.00 -5.79 -3.58
N VAL A 67 -6.49 -4.84 -2.80
CA VAL A 67 -7.36 -3.78 -3.28
C VAL A 67 -6.52 -2.84 -4.16
N SER A 68 -7.05 -2.38 -5.28
CA SER A 68 -6.30 -1.53 -6.22
C SER A 68 -6.04 -0.15 -5.62
N ASN A 69 -4.91 0.47 -5.93
CA ASN A 69 -4.60 1.86 -5.56
C ASN A 69 -5.55 2.91 -6.17
N ASP A 70 -6.44 2.54 -7.10
CA ASP A 70 -7.51 3.41 -7.61
C ASP A 70 -8.86 2.75 -7.32
N LEU A 71 -9.58 3.32 -6.36
CA LEU A 71 -10.84 2.79 -5.87
C LEU A 71 -11.97 3.74 -6.17
N THR A 72 -13.08 3.16 -6.62
CA THR A 72 -14.34 3.89 -6.70
C THR A 72 -15.25 3.43 -5.56
N ILE A 73 -15.86 4.39 -4.86
CA ILE A 73 -16.73 4.15 -3.73
C ILE A 73 -18.10 4.72 -4.07
N ALA A 74 -19.10 3.84 -4.13
CA ALA A 74 -20.49 4.24 -4.29
C ALA A 74 -21.14 4.47 -2.92
N ILE A 75 -21.79 5.63 -2.78
CA ILE A 75 -22.41 6.07 -1.53
C ILE A 75 -23.86 6.42 -1.80
N ASP A 76 -24.77 5.88 -0.99
CA ASP A 76 -26.12 6.40 -0.85
C ASP A 76 -26.14 7.42 0.30
N PRO A 77 -26.20 8.73 0.02
CA PRO A 77 -26.14 9.76 1.04
C PRO A 77 -27.40 9.84 1.92
N PHE A 78 -28.47 9.12 1.55
CA PHE A 78 -29.73 9.10 2.30
C PHE A 78 -29.87 7.84 3.17
N ALA A 79 -29.08 6.80 2.92
CA ALA A 79 -29.16 5.54 3.66
C ALA A 79 -28.48 5.60 5.04
N SER A 80 -27.46 6.45 5.22
CA SER A 80 -26.67 6.51 6.45
C SER A 80 -26.06 7.90 6.66
N SER A 81 -25.79 8.25 7.91
CA SER A 81 -25.18 9.54 8.28
C SER A 81 -23.64 9.55 8.17
N TYR A 82 -23.02 8.39 8.00
CA TYR A 82 -21.59 8.26 7.78
C TYR A 82 -21.27 6.97 7.02
N ILE A 83 -20.11 6.96 6.38
CA ILE A 83 -19.46 5.75 5.89
C ILE A 83 -18.14 5.54 6.62
N GLU A 84 -17.75 4.29 6.87
CA GLU A 84 -16.46 3.97 7.49
C GLU A 84 -15.53 3.35 6.44
N LEU A 85 -14.33 3.92 6.30
CA LEU A 85 -13.22 3.35 5.54
C LEU A 85 -12.16 2.84 6.50
N VAL A 86 -11.59 1.67 6.19
CA VAL A 86 -10.49 1.09 6.95
C VAL A 86 -9.22 1.16 6.12
N PHE A 87 -8.21 1.84 6.64
CA PHE A 87 -6.88 1.95 6.04
C PHE A 87 -5.89 1.16 6.88
N THR A 88 -5.15 0.23 6.30
CA THR A 88 -4.13 -0.55 7.00
C THR A 88 -2.76 -0.20 6.45
N VAL A 89 -1.93 0.40 7.29
CA VAL A 89 -0.51 0.60 6.98
C VAL A 89 0.26 -0.62 7.46
N SER A 90 0.96 -1.27 6.54
CA SER A 90 1.73 -2.48 6.80
C SER A 90 3.23 -2.27 6.59
N ASP A 91 4.00 -3.32 6.87
CA ASP A 91 5.46 -3.34 6.82
C ASP A 91 6.18 -2.33 7.71
N ILE A 92 5.57 -1.86 8.79
CA ILE A 92 6.22 -0.94 9.75
C ILE A 92 7.30 -1.73 10.52
N PRO A 93 8.61 -1.50 10.31
CA PRO A 93 9.62 -2.33 10.92
C PRO A 93 9.81 -1.95 12.39
N ALA A 94 10.08 -2.94 13.21
CA ALA A 94 10.58 -2.70 14.56
C ALA A 94 11.91 -1.93 14.50
N ASN A 95 11.97 -0.87 15.29
CA ASN A 95 13.10 0.06 15.34
C ASN A 95 13.36 0.44 16.81
N ASP A 96 14.61 0.75 17.14
CA ASP A 96 15.02 1.24 18.46
C ASP A 96 14.64 2.71 18.72
N GLN A 97 14.01 3.37 17.74
CA GLN A 97 13.50 4.74 17.83
C GLN A 97 11.96 4.79 17.79
N ASP A 98 11.39 5.79 18.47
CA ASP A 98 9.96 6.11 18.37
C ASP A 98 9.67 6.82 17.03
N HIS A 99 8.52 6.50 16.45
CA HIS A 99 8.03 7.08 15.21
C HIS A 99 6.61 7.62 15.39
N VAL A 100 6.22 8.50 14.48
CA VAL A 100 4.87 8.99 14.29
C VAL A 100 4.44 8.59 12.89
N LEU A 101 3.29 7.92 12.80
CA LEU A 101 2.63 7.53 11.57
C LEU A 101 1.45 8.45 11.33
N PHE A 102 1.33 8.94 10.10
CA PHE A 102 0.27 9.80 9.62
C PHE A 102 -0.48 9.10 8.49
N LEU A 103 -1.79 9.25 8.47
CA LEU A 103 -2.60 9.08 7.27
C LEU A 103 -3.02 10.47 6.81
N VAL A 104 -2.57 10.88 5.63
CA VAL A 104 -2.87 12.20 5.06
C VAL A 104 -3.68 12.06 3.79
N ALA A 105 -4.51 13.05 3.52
CA ALA A 105 -5.33 13.12 2.33
C ALA A 105 -5.31 14.52 1.70
N SER A 106 -5.55 14.59 0.40
CA SER A 106 -5.80 15.85 -0.32
C SER A 106 -6.74 15.59 -1.49
N ASN A 107 -7.57 16.56 -1.85
CA ASN A 107 -8.39 16.47 -3.06
C ASN A 107 -7.61 16.79 -4.36
N LYS A 108 -6.31 17.09 -4.23
CA LYS A 108 -5.42 17.45 -5.35
C LYS A 108 -4.06 16.79 -5.21
N GLU A 109 -3.55 16.36 -6.35
CA GLU A 109 -2.13 16.06 -6.51
C GLU A 109 -1.35 17.33 -6.87
N SER A 110 -0.11 17.38 -6.42
CA SER A 110 0.87 18.35 -6.85
C SER A 110 1.61 17.87 -8.10
N LEU A 111 1.92 18.81 -9.00
CA LEU A 111 2.70 18.55 -10.22
C LEU A 111 4.18 18.18 -9.93
N SER A 112 4.67 18.49 -8.74
CA SER A 112 6.02 18.16 -8.28
C SER A 112 6.02 17.77 -6.81
N PRO A 113 7.00 16.96 -6.34
CA PRO A 113 7.12 16.65 -4.92
C PRO A 113 7.20 17.93 -4.08
N GLN A 114 6.28 18.09 -3.12
CA GLN A 114 6.19 19.30 -2.28
C GLN A 114 7.17 19.24 -1.10
N ILE A 115 7.47 18.02 -0.64
CA ILE A 115 8.41 17.74 0.45
C ILE A 115 9.49 16.80 -0.08
N PRO A 116 10.79 17.14 0.01
CA PRO A 116 11.87 16.23 -0.35
C PRO A 116 11.93 15.03 0.61
N THR A 117 11.77 13.82 0.08
CA THR A 117 11.82 12.57 0.86
C THR A 117 12.90 11.63 0.32
N PRO A 118 14.20 12.01 0.36
CA PRO A 118 15.30 11.29 -0.29
C PRO A 118 15.52 9.85 0.21
N ARG A 119 14.93 9.52 1.37
CA ARG A 119 15.01 8.20 2.02
C ARG A 119 13.83 7.30 1.65
N SER A 120 12.74 7.83 1.11
CA SER A 120 11.62 7.03 0.65
C SER A 120 11.78 6.63 -0.82
N ILE A 121 11.19 5.49 -1.18
CA ILE A 121 11.00 5.09 -2.58
C ILE A 121 9.98 5.99 -3.26
N ASN A 122 8.96 6.40 -2.51
CA ASN A 122 7.85 7.20 -3.01
C ASN A 122 8.09 8.68 -2.73
N ASP A 123 7.58 9.54 -3.61
CA ASP A 123 7.62 10.98 -3.43
C ASP A 123 6.35 11.48 -2.74
N PHE A 124 6.46 12.56 -1.97
CA PHE A 124 5.29 13.25 -1.42
C PHE A 124 4.62 14.12 -2.49
N LYS A 125 3.53 13.63 -3.07
CA LYS A 125 2.84 14.28 -4.21
C LYS A 125 1.48 14.88 -3.88
N LEU A 126 1.06 14.91 -2.62
CA LEU A 126 -0.17 15.59 -2.24
C LEU A 126 -0.01 17.11 -2.29
N ASP A 127 -1.04 17.82 -2.74
CA ASP A 127 -1.08 19.29 -2.69
C ASP A 127 -1.25 19.76 -1.24
N MET A 128 -0.27 20.52 -0.75
CA MET A 128 -0.22 21.05 0.61
C MET A 128 -1.36 22.03 0.93
N SER A 129 -1.95 22.69 -0.08
CA SER A 129 -3.04 23.66 0.13
C SER A 129 -4.37 23.02 0.51
N GLY A 130 -4.56 21.75 0.15
CA GLY A 130 -5.74 20.94 0.49
C GLY A 130 -5.42 19.77 1.40
N LEU A 131 -4.23 19.74 2.01
CA LEU A 131 -3.78 18.62 2.83
C LEU A 131 -4.54 18.57 4.16
N GLU A 132 -5.07 17.40 4.47
CA GLU A 132 -5.72 17.08 5.72
C GLU A 132 -5.05 15.85 6.36
N ILE A 133 -4.88 15.88 7.69
CA ILE A 133 -4.40 14.73 8.45
C ILE A 133 -5.62 13.98 8.97
N LEU A 134 -5.88 12.79 8.42
CA LEU A 134 -7.01 11.94 8.82
C LEU A 134 -6.73 11.18 10.12
N ALA A 135 -5.48 10.79 10.34
CA ALA A 135 -5.09 10.08 11.55
C ALA A 135 -3.61 10.29 11.91
N ILE A 136 -3.32 10.23 13.21
CA ILE A 136 -1.98 10.25 13.78
C ILE A 136 -1.86 9.09 14.76
N TYR A 137 -0.76 8.35 14.68
CA TYR A 137 -0.47 7.24 15.60
C TYR A 137 1.00 7.22 16.01
N ASP A 138 1.23 7.10 17.32
CA ASP A 138 2.56 6.92 17.89
C ASP A 138 2.99 5.45 17.78
N VAL A 139 4.01 5.20 16.96
CA VAL A 139 4.67 3.89 16.88
C VAL A 139 5.82 3.88 17.88
N LYS A 140 5.63 3.18 19.00
CA LYS A 140 6.66 3.07 20.04
C LYS A 140 7.81 2.17 19.58
N LYS A 141 9.03 2.53 20.00
CA LYS A 141 10.24 1.74 19.76
C LYS A 141 10.05 0.29 20.21
N GLN A 142 10.60 -0.63 19.42
CA GLN A 142 10.54 -2.06 19.66
C GLN A 142 11.96 -2.62 19.68
N SER A 143 12.32 -3.29 20.78
CA SER A 143 13.66 -3.88 20.91
C SER A 143 13.80 -5.06 19.95
N LEU A 144 14.79 -4.99 19.08
CA LEU A 144 15.15 -6.11 18.21
C LEU A 144 15.87 -7.18 19.01
N MET A 145 15.36 -8.41 18.99
CA MET A 145 16.10 -9.54 19.55
C MET A 145 17.29 -9.86 18.65
N HIS A 146 18.49 -9.95 19.22
CA HIS A 146 19.66 -10.37 18.48
C HIS A 146 19.50 -11.82 18.01
N GLN A 147 19.55 -12.05 16.70
CA GLN A 147 19.63 -13.39 16.13
C GLN A 147 21.07 -13.73 15.80
N GLY A 148 21.52 -14.89 16.30
CA GLY A 148 22.84 -15.43 15.98
C GLY A 148 22.96 -15.85 14.51
N LYS A 149 24.19 -16.05 14.05
CA LYS A 149 24.44 -16.60 12.71
C LYS A 149 23.96 -18.06 12.67
N THR A 150 23.14 -18.37 11.67
CA THR A 150 22.78 -19.76 11.32
C THR A 150 23.77 -20.30 10.29
N ARG A 151 23.72 -21.62 10.03
CA ARG A 151 24.49 -22.24 8.94
C ARG A 151 24.21 -21.63 7.57
N TRP A 152 23.03 -21.06 7.38
CA TRP A 152 22.56 -20.50 6.11
C TRP A 152 22.75 -18.99 5.99
N GLY A 153 23.28 -18.34 7.03
CA GLY A 153 23.45 -16.89 7.09
C GLY A 153 22.84 -16.27 8.34
N GLN A 154 22.69 -14.96 8.32
CA GLN A 154 22.13 -14.19 9.44
C GLN A 154 20.70 -13.76 9.08
N ALA A 155 19.72 -14.18 9.89
CA ALA A 155 18.35 -13.70 9.74
C ALA A 155 18.28 -12.21 10.14
N ASN A 156 17.49 -11.42 9.42
CA ASN A 156 17.04 -10.12 9.91
C ASN A 156 15.67 -10.34 10.57
N PRO A 157 15.61 -10.41 11.92
CA PRO A 157 14.38 -10.74 12.62
C PRO A 157 13.41 -9.57 12.73
N ALA A 158 13.74 -8.37 12.23
CA ALA A 158 12.99 -7.16 12.52
C ALA A 158 11.49 -7.39 12.29
N PRO A 159 10.69 -7.57 13.38
CA PRO A 159 9.28 -7.88 13.20
C PRO A 159 8.62 -6.67 12.55
N THR A 160 7.70 -6.92 11.63
CA THR A 160 6.87 -5.87 11.06
C THR A 160 5.56 -5.77 11.83
N SER A 161 5.09 -4.55 12.02
CA SER A 161 3.80 -4.22 12.62
C SER A 161 2.83 -3.75 11.54
N LYS A 162 1.54 -3.87 11.82
CA LYS A 162 0.46 -3.28 11.03
C LYS A 162 -0.35 -2.34 11.92
N VAL A 163 -0.76 -1.20 11.38
CA VAL A 163 -1.62 -0.24 12.06
C VAL A 163 -2.83 0.01 11.16
N SER A 164 -4.03 -0.18 11.70
CA SER A 164 -5.27 0.08 10.98
C SER A 164 -5.98 1.31 11.53
N PHE A 165 -6.35 2.23 10.64
CA PHE A 165 -7.14 3.41 10.91
C PHE A 165 -8.56 3.21 10.42
N LYS A 166 -9.54 3.59 11.23
CA LYS A 166 -10.94 3.66 10.82
C LYS A 166 -11.34 5.12 10.67
N VAL A 167 -11.66 5.54 9.47
CA VAL A 167 -12.03 6.92 9.15
C VAL A 167 -13.51 6.96 8.81
N ASN A 168 -14.26 7.74 9.59
CA ASN A 168 -15.67 7.98 9.33
C ASN A 168 -15.81 9.24 8.48
N LEU A 169 -16.37 9.10 7.27
CA LEU A 169 -16.66 10.23 6.40
C LEU A 169 -18.13 10.62 6.53
N ASP A 170 -18.38 11.92 6.65
CA ASP A 170 -19.72 12.50 6.78
C ASP A 170 -20.46 12.45 5.43
N THR A 171 -21.58 11.75 5.37
CA THR A 171 -22.39 11.65 4.14
C THR A 171 -23.15 12.93 3.81
N ALA A 172 -23.18 13.93 4.70
CA ALA A 172 -23.73 15.25 4.40
C ALA A 172 -22.78 16.10 3.53
N THR A 173 -21.47 15.91 3.65
CA THR A 173 -20.46 16.70 2.92
C THR A 173 -20.13 16.10 1.56
N LEU A 174 -20.08 14.77 1.48
CA LEU A 174 -19.69 14.04 0.25
C LEU A 174 -20.54 14.40 -0.98
N PRO A 175 -21.88 14.54 -0.92
CA PRO A 175 -22.68 14.97 -2.06
C PRO A 175 -22.34 16.36 -2.56
N THR A 176 -21.94 17.26 -1.66
CA THR A 176 -21.54 18.62 -2.01
C THR A 176 -20.16 18.60 -2.67
N MET A 177 -19.21 17.83 -2.12
CA MET A 177 -17.90 17.62 -2.75
C MET A 177 -18.05 17.05 -4.17
N MET A 178 -18.89 16.00 -4.33
CA MET A 178 -19.13 15.39 -5.64
C MET A 178 -19.75 16.37 -6.64
N ARG A 179 -20.73 17.19 -6.21
CA ARG A 179 -21.35 18.22 -7.07
C ARG A 179 -20.37 19.33 -7.48
N ASN A 180 -19.37 19.61 -6.65
CA ASN A 180 -18.33 20.61 -6.93
C ASN A 180 -17.19 20.06 -7.79
N GLY A 181 -17.23 18.77 -8.18
CA GLY A 181 -16.14 18.12 -8.92
C GLY A 181 -14.95 17.73 -8.04
N GLU A 182 -15.14 17.71 -6.72
CA GLU A 182 -14.14 17.29 -5.72
C GLU A 182 -14.40 15.85 -5.28
N ASN A 183 -14.80 15.00 -6.24
CA ASN A 183 -15.12 13.60 -5.98
C ASN A 183 -13.89 12.69 -5.91
N VAL A 184 -12.68 13.24 -6.02
CA VAL A 184 -11.43 12.48 -5.96
C VAL A 184 -10.64 12.92 -4.73
N VAL A 185 -10.15 11.95 -3.97
CA VAL A 185 -9.28 12.15 -2.81
C VAL A 185 -8.06 11.25 -2.97
N TYR A 186 -6.89 11.84 -2.81
CA TYR A 186 -5.61 11.15 -2.82
C TYR A 186 -5.13 10.94 -1.39
N LEU A 187 -4.64 9.76 -1.08
CA LEU A 187 -4.18 9.38 0.25
C LEU A 187 -2.73 8.91 0.20
N GLN A 188 -2.03 9.15 1.30
CA GLN A 188 -0.70 8.62 1.49
C GLN A 188 -0.46 8.42 2.99
N ALA A 189 0.18 7.31 3.35
CA ALA A 189 0.71 7.12 4.68
C ALA A 189 2.13 7.68 4.74
N ALA A 190 2.47 8.34 5.85
CA ALA A 190 3.79 8.89 6.10
C ALA A 190 4.26 8.50 7.49
N MET A 191 5.49 8.00 7.61
CA MET A 191 6.12 7.70 8.88
C MET A 191 7.38 8.53 9.05
N LEU A 192 7.55 9.10 10.23
CA LEU A 192 8.70 9.91 10.59
C LEU A 192 9.15 9.59 12.01
N ARG A 193 10.44 9.73 12.30
CA ARG A 193 10.92 9.60 13.68
C ARG A 193 10.33 10.70 14.54
N SER A 194 9.99 10.41 15.79
CA SER A 194 9.38 11.41 16.68
C SER A 194 10.28 12.64 16.91
N VAL A 195 11.61 12.45 16.88
CA VAL A 195 12.59 13.54 16.97
C VAL A 195 12.61 14.43 15.73
N ASP A 196 12.44 13.83 14.55
CA ASP A 196 12.42 14.54 13.27
C ASP A 196 11.11 15.31 13.11
N TYR A 197 9.98 14.70 13.52
CA TYR A 197 8.69 15.36 13.59
C TYR A 197 8.72 16.59 14.50
N SER A 198 9.27 16.44 15.72
CA SER A 198 9.36 17.53 16.69
C SER A 198 10.27 18.67 16.24
N SER A 199 11.25 18.38 15.37
CA SER A 199 12.18 19.38 14.81
C SER A 199 11.75 19.92 13.45
N GLY A 200 10.63 19.45 12.89
CA GLY A 200 10.16 19.86 11.56
C GLY A 200 11.05 19.38 10.41
N SER A 201 11.86 18.34 10.63
CA SER A 201 12.76 17.76 9.63
C SER A 201 12.09 16.61 8.91
N PHE A 202 11.82 16.75 7.62
CA PHE A 202 11.07 15.75 6.84
C PHE A 202 11.94 14.86 5.95
N ASP A 203 13.26 15.08 5.92
CA ASP A 203 14.18 14.36 5.02
C ASP A 203 14.21 12.83 5.23
N ASN A 204 13.88 12.38 6.45
CA ASN A 204 13.83 10.96 6.82
C ASN A 204 12.41 10.39 6.80
N MET A 205 11.46 11.11 6.22
CA MET A 205 10.09 10.61 6.07
C MET A 205 10.09 9.41 5.12
N ILE A 206 9.38 8.37 5.53
CA ILE A 206 9.12 7.18 4.74
C ILE A 206 7.64 7.23 4.34
N LEU A 207 7.38 7.06 3.05
CA LEU A 207 6.04 7.17 2.49
C LEU A 207 5.55 5.82 1.96
N SER A 208 4.24 5.63 2.02
CA SER A 208 3.57 4.63 1.19
C SER A 208 3.45 5.11 -0.25
N GLU A 209 3.02 4.20 -1.11
CA GLU A 209 2.31 4.50 -2.34
C GLU A 209 1.20 5.52 -2.09
N MET A 210 0.86 6.26 -3.14
CA MET A 210 -0.26 7.17 -3.13
C MET A 210 -1.45 6.44 -3.74
N ASP A 211 -2.56 6.47 -3.01
CA ASP A 211 -3.79 5.83 -3.43
C ASP A 211 -4.85 6.89 -3.73
N LYS A 212 -5.80 6.51 -4.57
CA LYS A 212 -6.82 7.39 -5.11
C LYS A 212 -8.19 6.80 -4.82
N LEU A 213 -9.01 7.56 -4.10
CA LEU A 213 -10.42 7.29 -3.90
C LEU A 213 -11.26 8.20 -4.77
N THR A 214 -12.18 7.61 -5.51
CA THR A 214 -13.17 8.30 -6.33
C THR A 214 -14.55 8.02 -5.75
N PHE A 215 -15.27 9.06 -5.33
CA PHE A 215 -16.64 8.94 -4.85
C PHE A 215 -17.64 9.02 -6.01
N ALA A 216 -18.60 8.09 -6.00
CA ALA A 216 -19.71 8.01 -6.93
C ALA A 216 -21.03 8.06 -6.15
N GLN A 217 -22.00 8.78 -6.71
CA GLN A 217 -23.31 8.89 -6.10
C GLN A 217 -24.17 7.67 -6.43
N ASN A 218 -24.78 7.10 -5.39
CA ASN A 218 -25.68 5.96 -5.39
C ASN A 218 -25.00 4.66 -5.80
N ASP A 219 -24.69 4.46 -7.09
CA ASP A 219 -24.40 3.13 -7.63
C ASP A 219 -22.99 2.98 -8.19
N CYS A 220 -22.50 1.75 -8.15
CA CYS A 220 -21.25 1.37 -8.82
C CYS A 220 -21.49 1.23 -10.33
N PRO A 221 -20.55 1.69 -11.18
CA PRO A 221 -20.64 1.51 -12.63
C PRO A 221 -20.39 0.04 -13.10
N GLY A 222 -20.70 -0.95 -12.26
CA GLY A 222 -20.39 -2.36 -12.50
C GLY A 222 -20.63 -3.25 -11.28
N GLN A 223 -19.64 -4.08 -10.95
CA GLN A 223 -19.66 -4.93 -9.76
C GLN A 223 -19.25 -4.13 -8.52
N PHE A 224 -19.64 -4.61 -7.35
CA PHE A 224 -19.22 -4.04 -6.09
C PHE A 224 -18.90 -5.11 -5.06
N VAL A 225 -18.05 -4.74 -4.11
CA VAL A 225 -17.80 -5.44 -2.85
C VAL A 225 -18.31 -4.53 -1.73
N ALA A 226 -19.20 -5.05 -0.90
CA ALA A 226 -19.69 -4.38 0.29
C ALA A 226 -19.34 -5.21 1.51
N MET A 227 -19.12 -4.56 2.66
CA MET A 227 -19.06 -5.25 3.95
C MET A 227 -20.43 -5.15 4.60
N ASP A 228 -21.02 -6.30 4.97
CA ASP A 228 -22.27 -6.32 5.70
C ASP A 228 -22.07 -5.95 7.18
N SER A 229 -23.17 -5.77 7.92
CA SER A 229 -23.14 -5.44 9.34
C SER A 229 -22.50 -6.52 10.23
N SER A 230 -22.23 -7.71 9.69
CA SER A 230 -21.52 -8.80 10.37
C SER A 230 -20.03 -8.86 10.05
N GLY A 231 -19.52 -7.93 9.24
CA GLY A 231 -18.13 -7.86 8.82
C GLY A 231 -17.78 -8.84 7.69
N GLN A 232 -18.78 -9.45 7.03
CA GLN A 232 -18.54 -10.31 5.88
C GLN A 232 -18.59 -9.51 4.58
N PHE A 233 -17.69 -9.86 3.66
CA PHE A 233 -17.68 -9.28 2.32
C PHE A 233 -18.72 -9.97 1.44
N THR A 234 -19.61 -9.18 0.87
CA THR A 234 -20.58 -9.61 -0.13
C THR A 234 -20.25 -8.96 -1.46
N ALA A 235 -20.05 -9.77 -2.50
CA ALA A 235 -20.00 -9.27 -3.87
C ALA A 235 -21.41 -9.14 -4.45
N GLY A 236 -21.66 -8.07 -5.18
CA GLY A 236 -22.93 -7.81 -5.85
C GLY A 236 -22.74 -7.08 -7.18
N GLN A 237 -23.84 -6.91 -7.91
CA GLN A 237 -23.88 -6.16 -9.16
C GLN A 237 -25.08 -5.22 -9.12
N ASP A 238 -24.86 -3.94 -9.41
CA ASP A 238 -25.96 -2.97 -9.45
C ASP A 238 -26.75 -3.13 -10.75
N ALA A 239 -28.08 -3.07 -10.65
CA ALA A 239 -29.03 -3.39 -11.73
C ALA A 239 -28.97 -2.43 -12.94
N ASN A 240 -28.12 -1.41 -12.92
CA ASN A 240 -28.06 -0.40 -13.96
C ASN A 240 -27.13 -0.77 -15.14
N THR A 241 -26.47 -1.94 -15.11
CA THR A 241 -25.84 -2.51 -16.31
C THR A 241 -26.87 -3.18 -17.22
N THR A 242 -27.83 -2.41 -17.75
CA THR A 242 -28.59 -2.84 -18.93
C THR A 242 -27.71 -2.65 -20.16
N LYS A 243 -26.71 -3.53 -20.33
CA LYS A 243 -26.23 -3.90 -21.66
C LYS A 243 -26.68 -5.32 -21.91
N THR A 244 -27.73 -5.41 -22.71
CA THR A 244 -28.27 -6.59 -23.37
C THR A 244 -27.14 -7.48 -23.87
N LYS A 245 -26.71 -8.46 -23.06
CA LYS A 245 -26.01 -9.63 -23.57
C LYS A 245 -27.13 -10.59 -23.98
N ASN A 246 -27.53 -10.49 -25.24
CA ASN A 246 -28.31 -11.53 -25.93
C ASN A 246 -27.49 -12.81 -25.84
N THR A 247 -27.64 -13.54 -24.74
CA THR A 247 -27.16 -14.89 -24.63
C THR A 247 -28.29 -15.72 -25.17
N THR A 248 -28.21 -16.04 -26.45
CA THR A 248 -29.02 -17.08 -27.08
C THR A 248 -28.93 -18.32 -26.21
N SER A 249 -30.00 -18.60 -25.47
CA SER A 249 -30.19 -19.83 -24.72
C SER A 249 -30.23 -20.97 -25.74
N ASN A 250 -29.09 -21.59 -26.00
CA ASN A 250 -29.06 -22.83 -26.76
C ASN A 250 -29.56 -23.93 -25.81
N SER A 251 -30.85 -24.19 -25.88
CA SER A 251 -31.49 -25.37 -25.30
C SER A 251 -30.93 -26.61 -26.00
N THR A 252 -29.98 -27.29 -25.36
CA THR A 252 -29.65 -28.67 -25.74
C THR A 252 -30.23 -29.60 -24.68
N SER A 253 -31.43 -30.09 -24.99
CA SER A 253 -32.00 -31.27 -24.36
C SER A 253 -31.07 -32.48 -24.62
N SER A 254 -30.51 -33.07 -23.57
CA SER A 254 -29.98 -34.44 -23.63
C SER A 254 -30.84 -35.34 -22.74
N SER A 255 -31.80 -35.98 -23.40
CA SER A 255 -32.39 -37.23 -22.91
C SER A 255 -31.29 -38.27 -22.74
N THR A 256 -31.18 -38.90 -21.57
CA THR A 256 -30.51 -40.20 -21.47
C THR A 256 -31.40 -41.18 -20.72
N LYS A 257 -31.98 -42.04 -21.54
CA LYS A 257 -32.63 -43.31 -21.25
C LYS A 257 -31.64 -44.21 -20.51
N SER A 258 -32.04 -44.79 -19.38
CA SER A 258 -31.51 -46.10 -18.96
C SER A 258 -32.62 -46.86 -18.26
N GLY A 259 -32.98 -48.00 -18.84
CA GLY A 259 -33.91 -48.96 -18.26
C GLY A 259 -33.20 -50.30 -18.10
N LYS A 260 -33.29 -50.87 -16.91
CA LYS A 260 -33.93 -52.16 -16.61
C LYS A 260 -33.82 -52.42 -15.11
#